data_AF-A0A832FN49-F1
#
_entry.id   AF-A0A832FN49-F1
#
_cell.length_a   1.000
_cell.length_b   1.000
_cell.length_c   1.000
_cell.angle_alpha   90.00
_cell.angle_beta   90.00
_cell.angle_gamma   90.00
#
_symmetry.space_group_name_H-M   'P 1'
#
loop_
_entity.id
_entity.type
_entity.pdbx_description
1 polymer ?
#
loop_
_entity_poly.entity_id
_entity_poly.type
_entity_poly.pdbx_seq_one_letter_code
_entity_poly.pdbx_strand_id
1 'polypeptide(L)'
;MEEVKKALTVFNYAEKIKTNLIVASSLLEFMGELKEAEAAGAEKLLAAYFNALILEVNIAANASKIEGFRDIAQKLQEAVE
;
A
#
# COMPACT_ATOMS: atom_id res chain seq x y z
N MET A 1 -7.39 -28.86 4.03
CA MET A 1 -5.99 -28.43 4.20
C MET A 1 -5.62 -27.33 3.20
N GLU A 2 -5.85 -27.52 1.90
CA GLU A 2 -5.49 -26.53 0.87
C GLU A 2 -6.29 -25.22 0.96
N GLU A 3 -7.60 -25.29 1.20
CA GLU A 3 -8.44 -24.10 1.40
C GLU A 3 -8.02 -23.28 2.63
N VAL A 4 -7.64 -23.96 3.72
CA VAL A 4 -7.14 -23.31 4.94
C VAL A 4 -5.83 -22.57 4.65
N LYS A 5 -4.92 -23.18 3.88
CA LYS A 5 -3.68 -22.52 3.47
C LYS A 5 -3.97 -21.27 2.62
N LYS A 6 -4.88 -21.36 1.65
CA LYS A 6 -5.30 -20.20 0.85
C LYS A 6 -5.89 -19.09 1.71
N ALA A 7 -6.77 -19.42 2.65
CA ALA A 7 -7.37 -18.46 3.57
C ALA A 7 -6.30 -17.76 4.43
N LEU A 8 -5.33 -18.52 4.96
CA LEU A 8 -4.20 -17.96 5.72
C LEU A 8 -3.30 -17.06 4.87
N THR A 9 -3.03 -17.45 3.61
CA THR A 9 -2.26 -16.61 2.67
C THR A 9 -2.98 -15.29 2.41
N VAL A 10 -4.28 -15.33 2.09
CA VAL A 10 -5.08 -14.12 1.87
C VAL A 10 -5.09 -13.24 3.11
N PHE A 11 -5.33 -13.82 4.28
CA PHE A 11 -5.35 -13.09 5.56
C PHE A 11 -4.02 -12.40 5.84
N ASN A 12 -2.89 -13.08 5.69
CA ASN A 12 -1.57 -12.50 5.93
C ASN A 12 -1.29 -11.31 4.99
N TYR A 13 -1.62 -11.43 3.70
CA TYR A 13 -1.43 -10.32 2.77
C TYR A 13 -2.38 -9.15 3.09
N ALA A 14 -3.64 -9.43 3.44
CA ALA A 14 -4.59 -8.40 3.82
C ALA A 14 -4.13 -7.62 5.05
N GLU A 15 -3.66 -8.30 6.11
CA GLU A 15 -3.13 -7.64 7.31
C GLU A 15 -1.86 -6.82 7.01
N LYS A 16 -0.97 -7.34 6.16
CA LYS A 16 0.25 -6.64 5.75
C LYS A 16 -0.08 -5.37 4.96
N ILE A 17 -0.97 -5.45 3.98
CA ILE A 17 -1.39 -4.30 3.16
C ILE A 17 -2.11 -3.27 4.02
N LYS A 18 -3.05 -3.70 4.87
CA LYS A 18 -3.75 -2.83 5.82
C LYS A 18 -2.77 -2.06 6.70
N THR A 19 -1.78 -2.73 7.27
CA THR A 19 -0.75 -2.08 8.10
C THR A 19 0.02 -1.01 7.33
N ASN A 20 0.42 -1.29 6.09
CA ASN A 20 1.13 -0.30 5.27
C ASN A 20 0.23 0.89 4.88
N LEU A 21 -1.07 0.67 4.64
CA LEU A 21 -2.01 1.76 4.38
C LEU A 21 -2.21 2.66 5.62
N ILE A 22 -2.22 2.08 6.82
CA ILE A 22 -2.25 2.85 8.07
C ILE A 22 -0.98 3.70 8.21
N VAL A 23 0.20 3.11 7.94
CA VAL A 23 1.47 3.86 7.96
C VAL A 23 1.46 4.99 6.93
N ALA A 24 1.02 4.74 5.70
CA ALA A 24 0.82 5.76 4.67
C ALA A 24 -0.07 6.92 5.16
N SER A 25 -1.19 6.61 5.82
CA SER A 25 -2.10 7.61 6.36
C SER A 25 -1.42 8.49 7.41
N SER A 26 -0.65 7.90 8.33
CA SER A 26 0.08 8.66 9.34
C SER A 26 1.19 9.53 8.74
N LEU A 27 1.85 9.06 7.68
CA LEU A 27 2.85 9.85 6.95
C LEU A 27 2.22 11.04 6.21
N LEU A 28 1.04 10.84 5.62
CA LEU A 28 0.25 11.91 4.99
C LEU A 28 -0.16 12.98 5.99
N GLU A 29 -0.64 12.59 7.17
CA GLU A 29 -0.99 13.52 8.25
C GLU A 29 0.23 14.36 8.67
N PHE A 30 1.37 13.69 8.89
CA PHE A 30 2.62 14.38 9.25
C PHE A 30 3.11 15.33 8.15
N MET A 31 2.94 14.98 6.87
CA MET A 31 3.28 15.87 5.76
C MET A 31 2.51 17.20 5.80
N GLY A 32 1.27 17.20 6.29
CA GLY A 32 0.48 18.43 6.46
C GLY A 32 1.05 19.41 7.47
N GLU A 33 2.00 18.98 8.31
CA GLU A 33 2.68 19.81 9.32
C GLU A 33 4.03 20.37 8.83
N LEU A 34 4.52 19.91 7.68
CA LEU A 34 5.82 20.31 7.15
C LEU A 34 5.81 21.71 6.54
N LYS A 35 6.94 22.41 6.64
CA LYS A 35 7.12 23.71 6.00
C LYS A 35 7.36 23.54 4.50
N GLU A 36 7.07 24.57 3.71
CA GLU A 36 7.21 24.53 2.23
C GLU A 36 8.58 24.02 1.74
N ALA A 37 9.66 24.38 2.43
CA ALA A 37 11.02 23.95 2.06
C ALA A 37 11.23 22.41 2.19
N GLU A 38 10.45 21.74 3.04
CA GLU A 38 10.53 20.31 3.31
C GLU A 38 9.44 19.51 2.56
N ALA A 39 8.31 20.16 2.26
CA ALA A 39 7.12 19.56 1.66
C ALA A 39 7.43 18.83 0.33
N ALA A 40 8.12 19.48 -0.60
CA ALA A 40 8.44 18.91 -1.91
C ALA A 40 9.32 17.64 -1.82
N GLY A 41 10.16 17.54 -0.79
CA GLY A 41 10.96 16.34 -0.52
C GLY A 41 10.12 15.22 0.08
N ALA A 42 9.23 15.56 1.00
CA ALA A 42 8.33 14.61 1.64
C ALA A 42 7.29 14.03 0.67
N GLU A 43 6.74 14.84 -0.24
CA GLU A 43 5.86 14.39 -1.32
C GLU A 43 6.54 13.33 -2.20
N LYS A 44 7.78 13.57 -2.61
CA LYS A 44 8.56 12.57 -3.38
C LYS A 44 8.79 11.29 -2.60
N LEU A 45 9.04 11.39 -1.29
CA LEU A 45 9.23 10.22 -0.43
C LEU A 45 7.94 9.42 -0.27
N LEU A 46 6.80 10.09 -0.09
CA LEU A 46 5.50 9.43 0.01
C LEU A 46 5.09 8.79 -1.31
N ALA A 47 5.32 9.45 -2.44
CA ALA A 47 5.13 8.86 -3.77
C ALA A 47 6.02 7.61 -3.97
N ALA A 48 7.28 7.66 -3.53
CA ALA A 48 8.16 6.49 -3.56
C ALA A 48 7.64 5.36 -2.64
N TYR A 49 7.09 5.69 -1.48
CA TYR A 49 6.47 4.73 -0.57
C TYR A 49 5.24 4.06 -1.20
N PHE A 50 4.35 4.82 -1.84
CA PHE A 50 3.18 4.27 -2.54
C PHE A 50 3.59 3.36 -3.69
N ASN A 51 4.61 3.73 -4.48
CA ASN A 51 5.16 2.85 -5.51
C ASN A 51 5.69 1.52 -4.95
N ALA A 52 6.36 1.56 -3.79
CA ALA A 52 6.81 0.35 -3.11
C ALA A 52 5.62 -0.49 -2.58
N LEU A 53 4.56 0.16 -2.09
CA LEU A 53 3.35 -0.52 -1.65
C LEU A 53 2.58 -1.16 -2.81
N ILE A 54 2.50 -0.52 -3.97
CA ILE A 54 1.92 -1.09 -5.20
C ILE A 54 2.61 -2.41 -5.56
N LEU A 55 3.94 -2.47 -5.46
CA LEU A 55 4.68 -3.71 -5.69
C LEU A 55 4.24 -4.83 -4.73
N GLU A 56 4.12 -4.52 -3.43
CA GLU A 56 3.68 -5.49 -2.43
C GLU A 56 2.24 -5.97 -2.67
N VAL A 57 1.34 -5.05 -3.04
CA VAL A 57 -0.06 -5.36 -3.36
C VAL A 57 -0.14 -6.25 -4.61
N ASN A 58 0.69 -6.00 -5.62
CA ASN A 58 0.77 -6.85 -6.80
C ASN A 58 1.31 -8.26 -6.48
N ILE A 59 2.26 -8.38 -5.54
CA ILE A 59 2.70 -9.68 -5.03
C ILE A 59 1.52 -10.42 -4.38
N ALA A 60 0.74 -9.74 -3.53
CA ALA A 60 -0.45 -10.30 -2.91
C ALA A 60 -1.50 -10.76 -3.92
N ALA A 61 -1.80 -9.94 -4.93
CA ALA A 61 -2.72 -10.27 -6.02
C ALA A 61 -2.27 -11.54 -6.76
N ASN A 62 -0.98 -11.64 -7.05
CA ASN A 62 -0.42 -12.78 -7.77
C ASN A 62 -0.40 -14.07 -6.94
N ALA A 63 -0.10 -13.97 -5.65
CA ALA A 63 -0.02 -15.12 -4.74
C ALA A 63 -1.42 -15.65 -4.36
N SER A 64 -2.40 -14.75 -4.18
CA SER A 64 -3.74 -15.11 -3.72
C SER A 64 -4.78 -15.28 -4.83
N LYS A 65 -4.55 -14.68 -6.01
CA LYS A 65 -5.51 -14.55 -7.12
C LYS A 65 -6.80 -13.80 -6.76
N ILE A 66 -6.78 -13.01 -5.68
CA ILE A 66 -7.91 -12.15 -5.27
C ILE A 66 -7.87 -10.84 -6.05
N GLU A 67 -8.96 -10.54 -6.77
CA GLU A 67 -9.08 -9.34 -7.59
C GLU A 67 -9.02 -8.05 -6.77
N GLY A 68 -9.57 -8.06 -5.56
CA GLY A 68 -9.58 -6.88 -4.68
C GLY A 68 -8.18 -6.32 -4.37
N PHE A 69 -7.11 -7.12 -4.45
CA PHE A 69 -5.75 -6.58 -4.35
C PHE A 69 -5.36 -5.76 -5.60
N ARG A 70 -5.80 -6.14 -6.80
CA ARG A 70 -5.56 -5.35 -8.01
C ARG A 70 -6.27 -4.00 -7.94
N ASP A 71 -7.50 -3.97 -7.43
CA ASP A 71 -8.24 -2.72 -7.21
C ASP A 71 -7.48 -1.78 -6.26
N ILE A 72 -6.85 -2.32 -5.21
CA ILE A 72 -6.02 -1.53 -4.28
C ILE A 72 -4.78 -0.98 -4.99
N ALA A 73 -4.10 -1.80 -5.81
CA ALA A 73 -2.93 -1.35 -6.56
C ALA A 73 -3.29 -0.21 -7.53
N GLN A 74 -4.42 -0.31 -8.21
CA GLN A 74 -4.91 0.75 -9.09
C GLN A 74 -5.19 2.05 -8.32
N LYS A 75 -5.87 2.00 -7.17
CA LYS A 75 -6.13 3.19 -6.36
C LYS A 75 -4.85 3.85 -5.84
N LEU A 76 -3.84 3.05 -5.51
CA LEU A 76 -2.53 3.58 -5.11
C LEU A 76 -1.81 4.21 -6.30
N GLN A 77 -1.93 3.65 -7.50
CA GLN A 77 -1.38 4.22 -8.73
C GLN A 77 -2.00 5.61 -9.00
N GLU A 78 -3.34 5.70 -8.93
CA GLU A 78 -4.09 6.96 -9.07
C GLU A 78 -3.71 8.01 -8.02
N ALA A 79 -3.24 7.60 -6.83
CA ALA A 79 -2.80 8.51 -5.79
C ALA A 79 -1.35 9.02 -5.96
N VAL A 80 -0.57 8.40 -6.84
CA VAL A 80 0.80 8.81 -7.18
C VAL A 80 0.85 9.70 -8.43
N GLU A 81 -0.14 9.57 -9.30
CA GLU A 81 -0.33 10.39 -10.52
C GLU A 81 -0.95 11.75 -10.23
#